data_AF-A0A536ZH63-F1
#
_entry.id   AF-A0A536ZH63-F1
#
_cell.length_a   1.000
_cell.length_b   1.000
_cell.length_c   1.000
_cell.angle_alpha   90.00
_cell.angle_beta   90.00
_cell.angle_gamma   90.00
#
_symmetry.space_group_name_H-M   'P 1'
#
loop_
_entity.id
_entity.type
_entity.pdbx_description
1 polymer ?
#
loop_
_entity_poly.entity_id
_entity_poly.type
_entity_poly.pdbx_seq_one_letter_code
_entity_poly.pdbx_strand_id
1 'polypeptide(L)' 'MEVAMHTMLKSLLAVAGIVVATQAGAQITFYEGEGFRGRAFTADGTLWNFEPSGFNDRAASVAVQSGTWQVCEDAQ' A
#
# COMPACT_ATOMS: atom_id res chain seq x y z
N MET A 1 -45.30 19.54 -19.26
CA MET A 1 -45.25 18.88 -17.95
C MET A 1 -44.05 19.44 -17.17
N GLU A 2 -44.17 20.71 -16.77
CA GLU A 2 -43.19 21.50 -15.98
C GLU A 2 -43.13 21.08 -14.50
N VAL A 3 -43.84 20.03 -14.11
CA VAL A 3 -44.14 19.71 -12.70
C VAL A 3 -43.09 18.77 -12.06
N ALA A 4 -42.32 18.01 -12.83
CA ALA A 4 -41.32 17.09 -12.27
C ALA A 4 -40.00 17.78 -11.87
N MET A 5 -39.60 18.85 -12.57
CA MET A 5 -38.32 19.54 -12.34
C MET A 5 -38.26 20.23 -10.96
N HIS A 6 -39.38 20.77 -10.49
CA HIS A 6 -39.45 21.48 -9.20
C HIS A 6 -39.61 20.55 -7.99
N THR A 7 -40.08 19.32 -8.21
CA THR A 7 -40.33 18.35 -7.13
C THR A 7 -39.06 17.60 -6.74
N MET A 8 -38.16 17.37 -7.72
CA MET A 8 -36.85 16.74 -7.48
C MET A 8 -35.90 17.61 -6.64
N LEU A 9 -36.17 18.91 -6.51
CA LEU A 9 -35.34 19.85 -5.74
C LEU A 9 -35.47 19.67 -4.21
N LYS A 10 -36.40 18.86 -3.70
CA LYS A 10 -36.78 18.91 -2.27
C LYS A 10 -36.56 17.64 -1.44
N SER A 11 -36.08 16.54 -2.01
CA SER A 11 -35.93 15.30 -1.26
C SER A 11 -34.68 14.54 -1.68
N LEU A 12 -33.63 14.53 -0.84
CA LEU A 12 -33.19 13.32 -0.11
C LEU A 12 -31.83 13.55 0.58
N LEU A 13 -31.94 13.75 1.89
CA LEU A 13 -31.08 13.24 2.96
C LEU A 13 -29.55 13.31 2.82
N ALA A 14 -29.00 14.19 3.64
CA ALA A 14 -27.73 14.00 4.33
C ALA A 14 -27.64 12.60 4.99
N VAL A 15 -26.78 11.73 4.47
CA VAL A 15 -25.89 10.84 5.24
C VAL A 15 -24.65 10.60 4.37
N ALA A 16 -23.65 11.48 4.46
CA ALA A 16 -22.31 11.12 4.00
C ALA A 16 -21.65 10.28 5.12
N GLY A 17 -21.96 8.99 5.15
CA GLY A 17 -21.27 8.05 6.03
C GLY A 17 -19.80 7.95 5.59
N ILE A 18 -18.86 8.23 6.49
CA ILE A 18 -17.44 8.04 6.22
C ILE A 18 -17.21 6.52 6.18
N VAL A 19 -17.17 5.95 4.98
CA VAL A 19 -16.71 4.57 4.77
C VAL A 19 -15.20 4.60 4.90
N VAL A 20 -14.67 4.24 6.08
CA VAL A 20 -13.24 3.96 6.24
C VAL A 20 -12.98 2.57 5.66
N ALA A 21 -12.57 2.50 4.40
CA ALA A 21 -12.06 1.25 3.84
C ALA A 21 -10.74 0.91 4.53
N THR A 22 -10.71 -0.14 5.34
CA THR A 22 -9.45 -0.69 5.85
C THR A 22 -8.75 -1.39 4.69
N GLN A 23 -7.81 -0.71 4.05
CA GLN A 23 -6.95 -1.34 3.05
C GLN A 23 -5.95 -2.24 3.79
N ALA A 24 -6.24 -3.54 3.85
CA ALA A 24 -5.30 -4.55 4.27
C ALA A 24 -4.28 -4.77 3.14
N GLY A 25 -3.37 -3.81 2.95
CA GLY A 25 -2.24 -3.94 2.03
C GLY A 25 -1.22 -4.94 2.56
N ALA A 26 -0.60 -5.72 1.67
CA ALA A 26 0.61 -6.46 2.00
C ALA A 26 1.77 -5.48 2.17
N GLN A 27 2.69 -5.73 3.09
CA GLN A 27 3.84 -4.87 3.31
C GLN A 27 5.03 -5.67 3.86
N ILE A 28 6.20 -5.37 3.31
CA ILE A 28 7.49 -5.90 3.71
C ILE A 28 8.52 -4.77 3.77
N THR A 29 9.41 -4.81 4.77
CA THR A 29 10.50 -3.83 4.92
C THR A 29 11.84 -4.53 5.04
N PHE A 30 12.76 -4.17 4.15
CA PHE A 30 14.14 -4.65 4.13
C PHE A 30 15.05 -3.64 4.83
N TYR A 31 16.05 -4.14 5.55
CA TYR A 31 17.00 -3.34 6.32
C TYR A 31 18.44 -3.66 5.91
N GLU A 32 19.27 -2.61 5.80
CA GLU A 32 20.70 -2.72 5.47
C GLU A 32 21.52 -3.45 6.56
N GLY A 33 21.10 -3.40 7.81
CA GLY A 33 21.79 -4.03 8.93
C GLY A 33 21.02 -5.20 9.53
N GLU A 34 21.73 -6.08 10.22
CA GLU A 34 21.13 -7.16 11.01
C GLU A 34 20.25 -6.62 12.16
N GLY A 35 19.19 -7.35 12.50
CA GLY A 35 18.29 -6.98 13.60
C GLY A 35 17.48 -5.71 13.33
N PHE A 36 17.07 -5.50 12.07
CA PHE A 36 16.17 -4.42 11.64
C PHE A 36 16.72 -3.01 11.84
N ARG A 37 18.00 -2.81 11.54
CA ARG A 37 18.72 -1.53 11.74
C ARG A 37 19.27 -0.98 10.42
N GLY A 38 19.63 0.31 10.45
CA GLY A 38 20.22 1.00 9.30
C GLY A 38 19.16 1.54 8.34
N ARG A 39 19.55 1.78 7.09
CA ARG A 39 18.60 2.22 6.06
C ARG A 39 17.56 1.13 5.82
N ALA A 40 16.33 1.58 5.56
CA ALA A 40 15.22 0.70 5.27
C ALA A 40 14.62 1.01 3.89
N PHE A 41 14.12 -0.03 3.23
CA PHE A 41 13.30 0.06 2.03
C PHE A 41 12.02 -0.75 2.23
N THR A 42 10.87 -0.11 2.04
CA THR A 42 9.55 -0.74 2.21
C THR A 42 8.89 -0.96 0.85
N ALA A 43 8.34 -2.16 0.65
CA ALA A 43 7.52 -2.50 -0.49
C ALA A 43 6.12 -2.92 -0.03
N ASP A 44 5.10 -2.50 -0.77
CA ASP A 44 3.69 -2.85 -0.58
C ASP A 44 3.09 -3.60 -1.79
N GLY A 45 3.93 -3.91 -2.78
CA GLY A 45 3.60 -4.73 -3.93
C GLY A 45 4.85 -5.36 -4.56
N THR A 46 4.67 -6.02 -5.70
CA THR A 46 5.75 -6.69 -6.43
C THR A 46 6.80 -5.69 -6.90
N LEU A 47 8.06 -5.96 -6.55
CA LEU A 47 9.23 -5.25 -7.05
C LEU A 47 10.16 -6.25 -7.74
N TRP A 48 10.51 -5.95 -8.99
CA TRP A 48 11.35 -6.84 -9.81
C TRP A 48 12.85 -6.54 -9.69
N ASN A 49 13.21 -5.31 -9.29
CA ASN A 49 14.60 -4.86 -9.20
C ASN A 49 14.75 -3.76 -8.13
N PHE A 50 15.78 -3.87 -7.28
CA PHE A 50 16.12 -2.91 -6.23
C PHE A 50 17.14 -1.84 -6.67
N GLU A 51 17.74 -1.95 -7.86
CA GLU A 51 18.68 -0.94 -8.39
C GLU A 51 18.08 0.47 -8.44
N PRO A 52 16.81 0.69 -8.88
CA PRO A 52 16.25 2.04 -8.94
C PRO A 52 16.11 2.70 -7.57
N SER A 53 15.97 1.91 -6.50
CA SER A 53 15.94 2.41 -5.13
C SER A 53 17.33 2.53 -4.49
N GLY A 54 18.38 2.09 -5.21
CA GLY A 54 19.75 2.04 -4.71
C GLY A 54 19.95 1.00 -3.60
N PHE A 55 19.03 0.05 -3.45
CA PHE A 55 18.99 -0.92 -2.35
C PHE A 55 19.40 -2.35 -2.79
N ASN A 56 19.87 -2.52 -4.04
CA ASN A 56 20.37 -3.79 -4.55
C ASN A 56 21.55 -4.31 -3.71
N ASP A 57 21.53 -5.60 -3.37
CA ASP A 57 22.57 -6.29 -2.58
C ASP A 57 22.82 -5.73 -1.17
N ARG A 58 21.84 -4.98 -0.63
CA ARG A 58 22.00 -4.30 0.65
C ARG A 58 21.32 -4.96 1.83
N ALA A 59 20.28 -5.77 1.59
CA ALA A 59 19.46 -6.30 2.66
C ALA A 59 20.23 -7.31 3.54
N ALA A 60 20.26 -7.06 4.85
CA ALA A 60 20.82 -7.98 5.85
C ALA A 60 19.76 -8.50 6.85
N SER A 61 18.58 -7.85 6.93
CA SER A 61 17.42 -8.39 7.64
C SER A 61 16.11 -7.88 7.05
N VAL A 62 15.00 -8.56 7.33
CA VAL A 62 13.70 -8.26 6.73
C VAL A 62 12.56 -8.46 7.73
N ALA A 63 11.59 -7.55 7.74
CA ALA A 63 10.38 -7.65 8.54
C ALA A 63 9.15 -7.64 7.62
N VAL A 64 8.29 -8.66 7.77
CA VAL A 64 7.00 -8.74 7.07
C VAL A 64 5.92 -8.21 8.00
N GLN A 65 5.30 -7.09 7.62
CA GLN A 65 4.18 -6.52 8.38
C GLN A 65 2.86 -7.24 8.05
N SER A 66 2.67 -7.59 6.77
CA SER A 66 1.45 -8.24 6.29
C SER A 66 1.65 -8.92 4.94
N GLY A 67 0.81 -9.92 4.66
CA GLY A 67 0.83 -10.68 3.41
C GLY A 67 1.85 -11.82 3.40
N THR A 68 1.93 -12.48 2.26
CA THR A 68 2.91 -13.54 1.98
C THR A 68 3.84 -13.07 0.88
N TRP A 69 5.14 -13.25 1.08
CA TRP A 69 6.17 -12.73 0.18
C TRP A 69 7.10 -13.83 -0.31
N GLN A 70 7.51 -13.73 -1.57
CA GLN A 70 8.66 -14.42 -2.11
C GLN A 70 9.77 -13.40 -2.30
N VAL A 71 10.97 -13.72 -1.82
CA VAL A 71 12.17 -12.92 -2.01
C VAL A 71 13.14 -13.74 -2.85
N CYS A 72 13.67 -13.14 -3.90
CA CYS A 72 14.67 -13.72 -4.79
C CYS A 72 16.01 -13.04 -4.53
N GLU A 73 17.11 -13.78 -4.68
CA GLU A 73 18.46 -13.23 -4.52
C GLU A 73 18.85 -12.30 -5.68
N ASP A 74 18.42 -12.64 -6.90
CA ASP A 74 18.70 -11.87 -8.12
C ASP A 74 17.42 -11.28 -8.75
N ALA A 75 17.59 -10.20 -9.49
CA ALA A 75 16.55 -9.64 -10.36
C ALA A 75 16.26 -10.56 -11.55
N GLN A 76 15.01 -10.56 -12.01
CA GLN A 76 14.55 -11.32 -13.19
C GLN A 76 14.60 -10.50 -14.48
#